data_AF-T1D062-F1
#
_entry.id   AF-T1D062-F1
#
_cell.length_a   1.000
_cell.length_b   1.000
_cell.length_c   1.000
_cell.angle_alpha   90.00
_cell.angle_beta   90.00
_cell.angle_gamma   90.00
#
_symmetry.space_group_name_H-M   'P 1'
#
loop_
_entity.id
_entity.type
_entity.pdbx_description
1 polymer ?
#
loop_
_entity_poly.entity_id
_entity_poly.type
_entity_poly.pdbx_seq_one_letter_code
_entity_poly.pdbx_strand_id
1 'polypeptide(L)' 'MYSKNDNIAFRQELQNFKKNGIVVMQVSGWGNAGGHTTLWNGKGFLDETNYLDYYKEAIFVRELCFWELL' A
#
# COMPACT_ATOMS: atom_id res chain seq x y z
N MET A 1 -2.22 -11.89 -12.44
CA MET A 1 -1.37 -10.80 -12.97
C MET A 1 -1.84 -9.55 -12.26
N TYR A 2 -1.01 -8.96 -11.39
CA TYR A 2 -1.39 -7.78 -10.62
C TYR A 2 -1.45 -6.56 -11.54
N SER A 3 -2.39 -5.66 -11.26
CA SER A 3 -2.78 -4.56 -12.12
C SER A 3 -3.03 -3.30 -11.31
N LYS A 4 -3.16 -2.16 -12.00
CA LYS A 4 -3.57 -0.90 -11.38
C LYS A 4 -4.91 -1.01 -10.63
N ASN A 5 -5.81 -1.88 -11.08
CA ASN A 5 -7.11 -2.09 -10.42
C ASN A 5 -6.94 -2.74 -9.04
N ASP A 6 -5.92 -3.58 -8.84
CA ASP A 6 -5.65 -4.21 -7.55
C ASP A 6 -5.17 -3.17 -6.53
N ASN A 7 -4.35 -2.21 -6.95
CA ASN A 7 -3.95 -1.09 -6.08
C ASN A 7 -5.16 -0.24 -5.63
N ILE A 8 -6.15 -0.03 -6.52
CA ILE A 8 -7.38 0.68 -6.17
C ILE A 8 -8.17 -0.11 -5.12
N ALA A 9 -8.29 -1.44 -5.29
CA ALA A 9 -8.96 -2.31 -4.33
C ALA A 9 -8.27 -2.28 -2.95
N PHE A 10 -6.94 -2.41 -2.91
CA PHE A 10 -6.17 -2.30 -1.65
C PHE A 10 -6.38 -0.96 -0.95
N ARG A 11 -6.44 0.14 -1.72
CA ARG A 11 -6.67 1.48 -1.15
C ARG A 11 -8.06 1.58 -0.53
N GLN A 12 -9.08 1.07 -1.22
CA GLN A 12 -10.45 1.06 -0.71
C GLN A 12 -10.55 0.22 0.57
N GLU A 13 -9.90 -0.95 0.61
CA GLU A 13 -9.90 -1.82 1.79
C GLU A 13 -9.21 -1.16 3.00
N LEU A 14 -8.02 -0.58 2.81
CA LEU A 14 -7.31 0.17 3.86
C LEU A 14 -8.12 1.35 4.42
N GLN A 15 -8.81 2.09 3.54
CA GLN A 15 -9.70 3.18 3.94
C GLN A 15 -10.92 2.69 4.72
N ASN A 16 -11.42 1.49 4.41
CA ASN A 16 -12.56 0.90 5.10
C ASN A 16 -12.23 0.43 6.52
N PHE A 17 -10.97 0.07 6.82
CA PHE A 17 -10.58 -0.31 8.18
C PHE A 17 -10.80 0.82 9.19
N LYS A 18 -10.59 2.08 8.80
CA LYS A 18 -10.71 3.25 9.72
C LYS A 18 -9.90 3.06 11.01
N LYS A 19 -8.80 2.32 10.93
CA LYS A 19 -7.88 1.99 12.04
C LYS A 19 -6.49 2.55 11.75
N ASN A 20 -5.72 2.73 12.81
CA ASN A 20 -4.28 2.98 12.72
C ASN A 20 -3.53 1.64 12.71
N GLY A 21 -2.42 1.57 12.00
CA GLY A 21 -1.67 0.32 11.93
C GLY A 21 -0.36 0.38 11.17
N ILE A 22 0.32 -0.76 11.15
CA ILE A 22 1.50 -1.00 10.32
C ILE A 22 1.02 -1.60 8.99
N VAL A 23 1.52 -1.07 7.89
CA VAL A 23 1.30 -1.60 6.55
C VAL A 23 2.62 -2.13 6.00
N VAL A 24 2.63 -3.37 5.54
CA VAL A 24 3.73 -3.97 4.79
C VAL A 24 3.23 -4.29 3.38
N MET A 25 3.95 -3.81 2.37
CA MET A 25 3.62 -3.99 0.96
C MET A 25 4.74 -4.75 0.25
N GLN A 26 4.38 -5.80 -0.49
CA GLN A 26 5.27 -6.37 -1.49
C GLN A 26 5.05 -5.63 -2.82
N VAL A 27 6.12 -5.08 -3.38
CA VAL A 27 6.05 -4.20 -4.57
C VAL A 27 6.87 -4.78 -5.70
N SER A 28 6.34 -4.74 -6.91
CA SER A 28 7.08 -5.00 -8.15
C SER A 28 7.31 -3.73 -8.94
N GLY A 29 8.42 -3.70 -9.68
CA GLY A 29 8.81 -2.56 -10.52
C GLY A 29 9.80 -1.60 -9.87
N TRP A 30 10.17 -1.82 -8.60
CA TRP A 30 11.27 -1.11 -7.95
C TRP A 30 12.60 -1.82 -8.23
N GLY A 31 13.64 -1.03 -8.51
CA GLY A 31 14.98 -1.55 -8.81
C GLY A 31 15.85 -1.81 -7.58
N ASN A 32 15.48 -1.25 -6.43
CA ASN A 32 16.30 -1.23 -5.22
C ASN A 32 15.63 -1.84 -3.99
N ALA A 33 14.38 -2.28 -4.09
CA ALA A 33 13.63 -2.91 -2.99
C ALA A 33 12.52 -3.81 -3.54
N GLY A 34 12.17 -4.85 -2.79
CA GLY A 34 11.05 -5.75 -3.11
C GLY A 34 9.72 -5.35 -2.46
N GLY A 35 9.69 -4.25 -1.71
CA GLY A 35 8.55 -3.85 -0.90
C GLY A 35 8.84 -2.63 -0.04
N HIS A 36 7.83 -2.21 0.72
CA HIS A 36 7.91 -1.09 1.65
C HIS A 36 7.13 -1.37 2.93
N THR A 37 7.55 -0.77 4.04
CA THR A 37 6.83 -0.82 5.30
C THR A 37 6.63 0.59 5.81
N THR A 38 5.40 0.92 6.19
CA THR A 38 5.02 2.25 6.66
C THR A 38 3.87 2.17 7.66
N LEU A 39 3.49 3.33 8.21
CA LEU A 39 2.36 3.46 9.11
C LEU A 39 1.14 4.01 8.38
N TRP A 40 -0.03 3.50 8.72
CA TRP A 40 -1.34 3.97 8.27
C TRP A 40 -2.09 4.60 9.43
N ASN A 41 -2.67 5.78 9.23
CA ASN A 41 -3.37 6.53 10.27
C ASN A 41 -4.91 6.52 10.11
N GLY A 42 -5.45 5.54 9.39
CA GLY A 42 -6.87 5.48 9.05
C GLY A 42 -7.29 6.36 7.86
N LYS A 43 -6.39 7.20 7.34
CA LYS A 43 -6.66 8.09 6.19
C LYS A 43 -5.58 8.04 5.10
N GLY A 44 -4.32 7.94 5.49
CA GLY A 44 -3.16 7.99 4.61
C GLY A 44 -1.93 7.32 5.23
N PHE A 45 -0.92 7.11 4.39
CA PHE A 45 0.41 6.69 4.83
C PHE A 45 1.14 7.85 5.52
N LEU A 46 1.85 7.59 6.62
CA LEU A 46 2.52 8.64 7.40
C LEU A 46 3.82 9.16 6.77
N ASP A 47 4.38 8.46 5.78
CA ASP A 47 5.51 8.94 4.97
C ASP A 47 5.06 9.80 3.77
N GLU A 48 3.77 10.16 3.74
CA GLU A 48 3.13 11.01 2.73
C GLU A 48 3.21 10.47 1.29
N THR A 49 3.72 9.26 1.10
CA THR A 49 3.89 8.64 -0.21
C THR A 49 2.76 7.68 -0.48
N ASN A 50 2.03 7.90 -1.58
CA ASN A 50 0.96 7.00 -1.96
C ASN A 50 1.47 5.88 -2.88
N TYR A 51 1.83 4.75 -2.28
CA TYR A 51 2.30 3.55 -2.99
C TYR A 51 1.23 2.87 -3.85
N LEU A 52 -0.05 3.17 -3.61
CA LEU A 52 -1.20 2.60 -4.30
C LEU A 52 -1.72 3.48 -5.44
N ASP A 53 -1.11 4.65 -5.65
CA ASP A 53 -1.49 5.63 -6.69
C ASP A 53 -0.29 5.99 -7.56
N TYR A 54 0.63 5.03 -7.73
CA TYR A 54 1.86 5.28 -8.48
C TYR A 54 1.55 5.37 -9.98
N TYR A 55 1.85 6.52 -10.56
CA TYR A 55 1.57 6.88 -11.96
C TYR A 55 2.37 6.09 -13.00
N LYS A 56 3.41 5.35 -12.58
CA LYS A 56 4.18 4.48 -13.48
C LYS A 56 3.49 3.13 -13.59
N GLU A 57 2.97 2.83 -14.77
CA GLU A 57 2.22 1.61 -15.10
C GLU A 57 2.96 0.29 -14.80
N ALA A 58 4.28 0.34 -14.59
CA ALA A 58 5.11 -0.81 -14.26
C ALA A 58 5.28 -1.10 -12.76
N ILE A 59 4.75 -0.25 -11.86
CA ILE A 59 4.86 -0.43 -10.41
C ILE A 59 3.51 -0.84 -9.83
N PHE A 60 3.44 -2.02 -9.21
CA PHE A 60 2.22 -2.57 -8.65
C PHE A 60 2.47 -3.29 -7.32
N VAL A 61 1.51 -3.17 -6.40
CA VAL A 61 1.52 -3.89 -5.11
C VAL A 61 0.96 -5.29 -5.33
N ARG A 62 1.70 -6.31 -4.90
CA ARG A 62 1.30 -7.72 -5.02
C ARG A 62 0.59 -8.24 -3.78
N GLU A 63 0.99 -7.73 -2.63
CA GLU A 63 0.50 -8.13 -1.33
C GLU A 63 0.54 -6.93 -0.41
N LEU A 64 -0.50 -6.79 0.41
CA LEU A 64 -0.61 -5.77 1.42
C LEU A 64 -1.09 -6.42 2.72
N CYS A 65 -0.25 -6.35 3.74
CA CYS A 65 -0.57 -6.85 5.07
C CYS A 65 -0.73 -5.67 6.04
N PHE A 66 -1.76 -5.74 6.88
CA PHE A 66 -2.09 -4.69 7.85
C PHE A 66 -2.15 -5.29 9.26
N TRP A 67 -1.48 -4.63 10.21
CA TRP A 67 -1.57 -4.92 11.63
C TRP A 67 -2.11 -3.70 12.36
N GLU A 68 -3.29 -3.82 12.97
CA GLU A 68 -3.88 -2.77 13.79
C GLU A 68 -2.98 -2.46 15.00
N LEU A 69 -2.77 -1.17 15.26
CA LEU A 69 -2.16 -0.67 16.48
C LEU A 69 -3.27 -0.13 17.39
N LEU A 70 -3.35 -0.68 18.60
CA LEU A 70 -4.33 -0.34 19.64
C LEU A 70 -4.00 0.99 20.34
#